data_AF-V9GX63-F1
#
_entry.id   AF-V9GX63-F1
#
_cell.length_a   1.000
_cell.length_b   1.000
_cell.length_c   1.000
_cell.angle_alpha   90.00
_cell.angle_beta   90.00
_cell.angle_gamma   90.00
#
_symmetry.space_group_name_H-M   'P 1'
#
loop_
_entity.id
_entity.type
_entity.pdbx_description
1 polymer ?
#
loop_
_entity_poly.entity_id
_entity_poly.type
_entity_poly.pdbx_seq_one_letter_code
_entity_poly.pdbx_strand_id
1 'polypeptide(L)'
;MSGQVTQPKLIKDWTKEHVRKWVTEDLNIVEKYAQILFKEEVTGMVLQELTEEDLREMGLPRGPALLIKRMYNKLISSPESHNQDSRELNDKKLSTKEQQTKT
;
A
#
# COMPACT_ATOMS: atom_id res chain seq x y z
N MET A 1 24.30 12.56 12.63
CA MET A 1 23.90 11.30 13.29
C MET A 1 23.08 10.50 12.29
N SER A 2 23.68 9.50 11.65
CA SER A 2 22.96 8.66 10.68
C SER A 2 22.24 7.57 11.48
N GLY A 3 21.00 7.84 11.88
CA GLY A 3 20.16 6.82 12.50
C GLY A 3 19.97 5.70 11.49
N GLN A 4 20.57 4.53 11.74
CA GLN A 4 20.29 3.36 10.95
C GLN A 4 18.85 2.95 11.25
N VAL A 5 17.97 3.23 10.30
CA VAL A 5 16.57 2.82 10.35
C VAL A 5 16.54 1.32 10.03
N THR A 6 16.52 0.50 11.07
CA THR A 6 16.34 -0.96 10.97
C THR A 6 14.94 -1.22 10.41
N GLN A 7 14.84 -1.78 9.21
CA GLN A 7 13.55 -2.10 8.59
C GLN A 7 12.79 -3.15 9.44
N PRO A 8 11.56 -2.87 9.90
CA PRO A 8 10.73 -3.81 10.62
C PRO A 8 10.38 -5.02 9.74
N LYS A 9 10.26 -6.18 10.37
CA LYS A 9 9.93 -7.44 9.67
C LYS A 9 8.53 -7.43 9.06
N LEU A 10 7.58 -6.75 9.69
CA LEU A 10 6.19 -6.70 9.24
C LEU A 10 5.91 -5.34 8.61
N ILE A 11 5.26 -5.34 7.43
CA ILE A 11 4.94 -4.09 6.72
C ILE A 11 4.04 -3.19 7.56
N LYS A 12 3.08 -3.76 8.31
CA LYS A 12 2.18 -2.97 9.18
C LYS A 12 2.91 -2.09 10.20
N ASP A 13 4.15 -2.45 10.56
CA ASP A 13 4.97 -1.71 11.51
C ASP A 13 5.85 -0.64 10.84
N TRP A 14 5.78 -0.50 9.51
CA TRP A 14 6.55 0.49 8.77
C TRP A 14 6.03 1.91 9.06
N THR A 15 6.92 2.77 9.53
CA THR A 15 6.70 4.22 9.54
C THR A 15 6.84 4.81 8.13
N LYS A 16 6.49 6.08 7.95
CA LYS A 16 6.65 6.79 6.66
C LYS A 16 8.10 6.85 6.17
N GLU A 17 9.07 6.84 7.08
CA GLU A 17 10.50 6.74 6.76
C GLU A 17 10.85 5.37 6.16
N HIS A 18 10.29 4.29 6.73
CA HIS A 18 10.48 2.93 6.20
C HIS A 18 9.84 2.78 4.81
N VAL A 19 8.62 3.30 4.62
CA VAL A 19 7.95 3.32 3.31
C VAL A 19 8.78 4.09 2.29
N ARG A 20 9.25 5.29 2.64
CA ARG A 20 10.12 6.09 1.77
C ARG A 20 11.37 5.31 1.38
N LYS A 21 12.04 4.69 2.36
CA LYS A 21 13.25 3.88 2.16
C LYS A 21 13.00 2.70 1.24
N TRP A 22 11.93 1.94 1.45
CA TRP A 22 11.56 0.81 0.60
C TRP A 22 11.30 1.26 -0.86
N VAL A 23 10.58 2.37 -1.05
CA VAL A 23 10.32 2.92 -2.38
C VAL A 23 11.60 3.35 -3.09
N THR A 24 12.55 3.97 -2.39
CA THR A 24 13.77 4.51 -3.01
C THR A 24 14.88 3.48 -3.15
N GLU A 25 15.12 2.66 -2.13
CA GLU A 25 16.24 1.71 -2.09
C GLU A 25 15.86 0.36 -2.71
N ASP A 26 14.68 -0.17 -2.40
CA ASP A 26 14.29 -1.52 -2.83
C ASP A 26 13.59 -1.52 -4.19
N LEU A 27 12.75 -0.51 -4.46
CA LEU A 27 12.06 -0.36 -5.76
C LEU A 27 12.80 0.52 -6.76
N ASN A 28 13.87 1.20 -6.33
CA ASN A 28 14.64 2.15 -7.14
C ASN A 28 13.75 3.24 -7.80
N ILE A 29 12.69 3.67 -7.11
CA ILE A 29 11.83 4.76 -7.55
C ILE A 29 12.47 6.09 -7.16
N VAL A 30 12.46 7.04 -8.09
CA VAL A 30 13.05 8.37 -7.90
C VAL A 30 12.51 9.05 -6.63
N GLU A 31 13.44 9.58 -5.82
CA GLU A 31 13.19 10.26 -4.54
C GLU A 31 12.00 11.23 -4.54
N LYS A 32 11.82 11.99 -5.62
CA LYS A 32 10.72 12.95 -5.76
C LYS A 32 9.33 12.32 -5.56
N TYR A 33 9.14 11.06 -5.94
CA TYR A 33 7.88 10.34 -5.77
C TYR A 33 7.75 9.74 -4.37
N ALA A 34 8.85 9.27 -3.78
CA ALA A 34 8.86 8.82 -2.39
C ALA A 34 8.56 9.97 -1.41
N GLN A 35 9.01 11.18 -1.75
CA GLN A 35 8.73 12.39 -0.98
C GLN A 35 7.23 12.76 -0.98
N ILE A 36 6.47 12.38 -2.02
CA ILE A 36 5.01 12.55 -2.04
C ILE A 36 4.39 11.68 -0.94
N LEU A 37 4.70 10.38 -0.95
CA LEU A 37 4.20 9.43 0.07
C LEU A 37 4.60 9.84 1.49
N PHE A 38 5.82 10.38 1.65
CA PHE A 38 6.29 10.88 2.94
C PHE A 38 5.49 12.09 3.44
N LYS A 39 5.14 13.02 2.53
CA LYS A 39 4.35 14.21 2.86
C LYS A 39 2.89 13.88 3.17
N GLU A 40 2.33 12.90 2.46
CA GLU A 40 0.99 12.34 2.69
C GLU A 40 0.94 11.37 3.89
N GLU A 41 2.02 11.29 4.66
CA GLU A 41 2.13 10.47 5.88
C GLU A 41 1.82 8.98 5.68
N VAL A 42 2.16 8.44 4.50
CA VAL A 42 1.92 7.04 4.16
C VAL A 42 2.82 6.13 5.00
N THR A 43 2.22 5.50 6.00
CA THR A 43 2.82 4.39 6.79
C THR A 43 2.52 3.05 6.12
N GLY A 44 3.07 1.95 6.66
CA GLY A 44 2.78 0.61 6.16
C GLY A 44 1.32 0.20 6.28
N MET A 45 0.61 0.64 7.32
CA MET A 45 -0.84 0.45 7.43
C MET A 45 -1.60 1.26 6.37
N VAL A 46 -1.20 2.51 6.10
CA VAL A 46 -1.82 3.30 5.03
C VAL A 46 -1.55 2.65 3.67
N LEU A 47 -0.30 2.24 3.42
CA LEU A 47 0.12 1.57 2.18
C LEU A 47 -0.68 0.30 1.89
N GLN A 48 -1.12 -0.42 2.93
CA GLN A 48 -1.99 -1.58 2.80
C GLN A 48 -3.35 -1.23 2.19
N GLU A 49 -3.97 -0.16 2.68
CA GLU A 49 -5.31 0.28 2.28
C GLU A 49 -5.31 0.98 0.91
N LEU A 50 -4.20 1.61 0.52
CA LEU A 50 -4.11 2.37 -0.74
C LEU A 50 -4.30 1.47 -1.97
N THR A 51 -5.12 1.95 -2.89
CA THR A 51 -5.25 1.48 -4.26
C THR A 51 -4.25 2.17 -5.20
N GLU A 52 -4.14 1.70 -6.45
CA GLU A 52 -3.37 2.43 -7.47
C GLU A 52 -3.96 3.82 -7.74
N GLU A 53 -5.28 3.97 -7.64
CA GLU A 53 -5.97 5.24 -7.88
C GLU A 53 -5.64 6.26 -6.79
N ASP A 54 -5.69 5.87 -5.52
CA ASP A 54 -5.30 6.75 -4.40
C ASP A 54 -3.85 7.25 -4.55
N LEU A 55 -2.94 6.36 -4.99
CA LEU A 55 -1.55 6.73 -5.28
C LEU A 55 -1.47 7.79 -6.39
N ARG A 56 -2.32 7.70 -7.41
CA ARG A 56 -2.37 8.68 -8.51
C ARG A 56 -3.00 10.00 -8.08
N GLU A 57 -4.01 9.98 -7.21
CA GLU A 57 -4.63 11.18 -6.66
C GLU A 57 -3.67 11.99 -5.78
N MET A 58 -2.74 11.32 -5.09
CA MET A 58 -1.61 11.98 -4.40
C MET A 58 -0.60 12.63 -5.36
N GLY A 59 -0.73 12.43 -6.67
CA GLY A 59 0.14 13.02 -7.69
C GLY A 59 1.27 12.11 -8.18
N LEU A 60 1.25 10.80 -7.86
CA LEU A 60 2.18 9.87 -8.49
C LEU A 60 1.76 9.60 -9.94
N PRO A 61 2.70 9.60 -10.90
CA PRO A 61 2.40 9.13 -12.24
C PRO A 61 2.04 7.65 -12.23
N ARG A 62 1.31 7.22 -13.26
CA ARG A 62 0.83 5.84 -13.41
C ARG A 62 1.92 4.77 -13.22
N GLY A 63 3.12 5.01 -13.76
CA GLY A 63 4.24 4.05 -13.67
C GLY A 63 4.65 3.73 -12.22
N PRO A 64 5.14 4.72 -11.45
CA PRO A 64 5.44 4.55 -10.03
C PRO A 64 4.28 3.99 -9.21
N ALA A 65 3.05 4.51 -9.39
CA ALA A 65 1.87 4.04 -8.65
C ALA A 65 1.61 2.54 -8.86
N LEU A 66 1.62 2.09 -10.12
CA LEU A 66 1.44 0.68 -10.47
C LEU A 66 2.55 -0.21 -9.90
N LEU A 67 3.80 0.24 -9.97
CA LEU A 67 4.95 -0.52 -9.48
C LEU A 67 4.88 -0.72 -7.97
N ILE A 68 4.60 0.35 -7.22
CA ILE A 68 4.43 0.32 -5.75
C ILE A 68 3.35 -0.70 -5.38
N LYS A 69 2.15 -0.60 -5.96
CA LYS A 69 1.05 -1.52 -5.59
C LYS A 69 1.37 -2.97 -5.92
N ARG A 70 1.97 -3.24 -7.09
CA ARG A 70 2.35 -4.61 -7.48
C ARG A 70 3.41 -5.19 -6.55
N MET A 71 4.40 -4.39 -6.16
CA MET A 71 5.47 -4.86 -5.29
C MET A 71 5.00 -5.04 -3.85
N TYR A 72 4.12 -4.18 -3.35
CA TYR A 72 3.45 -4.37 -2.07
C TYR A 72 2.68 -5.71 -2.05
N ASN A 73 1.87 -5.99 -3.08
CA ASN A 73 1.11 -7.24 -3.19
C ASN A 73 2.02 -8.48 -3.23
N LYS A 74 3.18 -8.39 -3.88
CA LYS A 74 4.20 -9.45 -3.85
C LYS A 74 4.82 -9.64 -2.46
N LEU A 75 5.02 -8.56 -1.72
CA LEU A 75 5.63 -8.59 -0.39
C LEU A 75 4.73 -9.26 0.66
N ILE A 76 3.41 -9.05 0.56
CA ILE A 76 2.43 -9.72 1.44
C ILE A 76 2.09 -11.16 1.00
N SER A 77 2.35 -11.54 -0.24
CA SER A 77 2.09 -12.91 -0.74
C SER A 77 3.27 -13.87 -0.56
N SER A 78 4.42 -13.38 -0.09
CA SER A 78 5.56 -14.24 0.24
C SER A 78 5.29 -15.01 1.54
N PRO A 79 5.50 -16.34 1.59
CA PRO A 79 5.26 -17.15 2.79
C PRO A 79 6.10 -16.76 4.01
N GLU A 80 7.13 -15.92 3.87
CA GLU A 80 7.93 -15.38 4.98
C GLU A 80 7.27 -14.20 5.72
N SER A 81 6.26 -13.53 5.16
CA SER A 81 5.51 -12.45 5.82
C SER A 81 4.22 -12.91 6.51
N HIS A 82 3.82 -14.16 6.30
CA HIS A 82 2.64 -14.78 6.87
C HIS A 82 2.89 -15.33 8.28
N ASN A 83 3.08 -14.43 9.24
CA ASN A 83 2.69 -14.71 10.63
C ASN A 83 1.57 -13.74 11.03
N GLN A 84 0.37 -14.08 10.57
CA GLN A 84 -0.94 -13.94 11.21
C GLN A 84 -1.39 -12.54 11.67
N ASP A 85 -2.30 -11.93 10.91
CA ASP A 85 -3.62 -11.53 11.43
C ASP A 85 -4.63 -11.75 10.31
N SER A 86 -5.01 -13.02 10.13
CA SER A 86 -6.16 -13.38 9.33
C SER A 86 -7.41 -12.88 10.06
N ARG A 87 -7.89 -11.69 9.72
CA ARG A 87 -9.32 -11.42 9.80
C ARG A 87 -9.88 -11.42 8.41
N GLU A 88 -10.56 -12.52 8.12
CA GLU A 88 -11.64 -12.59 7.17
C GLU A 88 -12.50 -11.32 7.26
N LEU A 89 -12.70 -10.64 6.14
CA LEU A 89 -14.00 -10.08 5.85
C LEU A 89 -14.41 -10.54 4.46
N ASN A 90 -15.09 -11.67 4.48
CA ASN A 90 -15.79 -12.25 3.35
C ASN A 90 -16.76 -11.24 2.74
N ASP A 91 -16.77 -11.26 1.42
CA ASP A 91 -17.79 -10.74 0.53
C ASP A 91 -19.23 -10.99 1.03
N LYS A 92 -19.95 -9.92 1.35
CA LYS A 92 -21.37 -9.80 0.98
C LYS A 92 -21.88 -8.37 1.21
N LYS A 93 -22.12 -7.63 0.13
CA LYS A 93 -23.47 -7.26 -0.33
C LYS A 93 -23.37 -6.18 -1.41
N LEU A 94 -23.09 -6.64 -2.63
CA LEU A 94 -23.54 -5.97 -3.85
C LEU A 94 -25.07 -5.83 -3.77
N SER A 95 -25.57 -4.64 -3.43
CA SER A 95 -26.99 -4.31 -3.44
C SER A 95 -27.28 -3.44 -4.66
N THR A 96 -27.25 -4.05 -5.84
CA THR A 96 -27.81 -3.45 -7.06
C THR A 96 -28.57 -4.51 -7.84
N LYS A 97 -29.89 -4.51 -7.63
CA LYS A 97 -30.96 -4.83 -8.60
C LYS A 97 -32.21 -4.15 -8.01
N GLU A 98 -32.54 -2.92 -8.38
CA GLU A 98 -33.32 -2.58 -9.57
C GLU A 98 -34.43 -3.58 -9.91
N GLN A 99 -35.66 -3.15 -9.58
CA GLN A 99 -36.90 -3.20 -10.36
C GLN A 99 -37.45 -4.55 -10.83
N GLN A 100 -38.69 -4.88 -10.40
CA GLN A 100 -39.82 -5.20 -11.30
C GLN A 100 -41.18 -5.38 -10.56
N THR A 101 -42.15 -4.55 -10.98
CA THR A 101 -43.62 -4.78 -11.18
C THR A 101 -44.48 -5.30 -10.01
N LYS A 102 -45.44 -4.53 -9.46
CA LYS A 102 -46.77 -4.18 -10.01
C LYS A 102 -47.58 -5.41 -10.46
N THR A 103 -48.51 -5.87 -9.61
CA THR A 103 -49.97 -6.05 -9.84
C THR A 103 -50.62 -6.39 -8.51
#